data_AF-D6S9J8-F1
#
_entry.id   AF-D6S9J8-F1
#
_cell.length_a   1.000
_cell.length_b   1.000
_cell.length_c   1.000
_cell.angle_alpha   90.00
_cell.angle_beta   90.00
_cell.angle_gamma   90.00
#
_symmetry.space_group_name_H-M   'P 1'
#
loop_
_entity.id
_entity.type
_entity.pdbx_description
1 polymer ?
#
loop_
_entity_poly.entity_id
_entity_poly.type
_entity_poly.pdbx_seq_one_letter_code
_entity_poly.pdbx_strand_id
1 'polypeptide(L)'
;MDDCIAAISSATGEAGIGIVRMTGEGCVDVLDSVFKRANDNADLINRKMTYGHIVDDNEIVDEVLVCYMKAPHTYTREDVVEIYTHGGVVAVRKVLEVLLNNGARLAEAGEFTKRAFLNGRIDLSQAEAIIDMIKAKTDKAYSVSMKQLEGSVNRNIKQLRDQLLDMLSHVEYSINFTEDMQDELDNTPVLNEGKEVLDKLKKLSESANRGRIIRDGINTTIIGKPNVGKSSLLNALLKENRAIVTDIPGTTRDVIEEYIDLDGISLKINDTAGIRDTEDIVEKIGVEKSVSFISDSDLIIAIFDSSREFDDEDRKILDLIRDKKSIVLLNKIDLDGGFDFDENLEGIEVIRISIKQNEGIEDLENKIIEMFNDGYIEANNDNIITNIRHRDIINKAIKSLESSLHDMECGVPIDCFEVDLRNAWEILGEITGETVDDDVLNKIFSDFCIGK
;
A
#
# COMPACT_ATOMS: atom_id res chain seq x y z
N MET A 1 13.45 -21.92 -12.22
CA MET A 1 12.48 -21.56 -11.15
C MET A 1 11.18 -22.33 -11.38
N ASP A 2 11.29 -23.54 -11.95
CA ASP A 2 10.20 -24.14 -12.72
C ASP A 2 9.53 -25.27 -11.93
N ASP A 3 9.88 -25.47 -10.66
CA ASP A 3 9.27 -26.51 -9.84
C ASP A 3 7.79 -26.21 -9.55
N CYS A 4 6.98 -27.26 -9.39
CA CYS A 4 5.60 -27.11 -8.98
C CYS A 4 5.52 -26.63 -7.53
N ILE A 5 5.00 -25.42 -7.31
CA ILE A 5 4.70 -24.91 -5.97
C ILE A 5 3.22 -24.99 -5.66
N ALA A 6 2.88 -25.16 -4.38
CA ALA A 6 1.51 -25.20 -3.88
C ALA A 6 1.32 -24.27 -2.67
N ALA A 7 0.15 -23.66 -2.55
CA ALA A 7 -0.25 -22.90 -1.37
C ALA A 7 -1.77 -22.75 -1.26
N ILE A 8 -2.23 -22.36 -0.07
CA ILE A 8 -3.62 -21.93 0.16
C ILE A 8 -3.76 -20.49 -0.36
N SER A 9 -4.66 -20.27 -1.32
CA SER A 9 -4.90 -18.95 -1.93
C SER A 9 -6.14 -18.23 -1.40
N SER A 10 -6.95 -18.88 -0.57
CA SER A 10 -8.09 -18.28 0.12
C SER A 10 -7.73 -17.78 1.52
N ALA A 11 -8.51 -16.84 2.07
CA ALA A 11 -8.37 -16.44 3.47
C ALA A 11 -8.52 -17.65 4.41
N THR A 12 -7.78 -17.62 5.52
CA THR A 12 -7.88 -18.63 6.58
C THR A 12 -9.10 -18.33 7.45
N GLY A 13 -9.87 -19.37 7.79
CA GLY A 13 -11.09 -19.22 8.58
C GLY A 13 -12.17 -20.21 8.16
N GLU A 14 -13.37 -20.05 8.72
CA GLU A 14 -14.55 -20.80 8.29
C GLU A 14 -15.18 -20.13 7.07
N ALA A 15 -15.16 -20.83 5.94
CA ALA A 15 -15.79 -20.40 4.71
C ALA A 15 -16.49 -21.57 4.00
N GLY A 16 -17.39 -21.27 3.07
CA GLY A 16 -18.01 -22.32 2.25
C GLY A 16 -17.01 -23.01 1.31
N ILE A 17 -15.98 -22.28 0.84
CA ILE A 17 -15.00 -22.75 -0.15
C ILE A 17 -13.60 -22.33 0.28
N GLY A 18 -12.64 -23.24 0.13
CA GLY A 18 -11.20 -22.96 0.24
C GLY A 18 -10.50 -23.27 -1.07
N ILE A 19 -9.42 -22.56 -1.38
CA ILE A 19 -8.68 -22.73 -2.64
C ILE A 19 -7.25 -23.13 -2.32
N VAL A 20 -6.80 -24.26 -2.86
CA VAL A 20 -5.39 -24.65 -2.92
C VAL A 20 -4.94 -24.51 -4.37
N ARG A 21 -3.90 -23.72 -4.60
CA ARG A 21 -3.39 -23.41 -5.94
C ARG A 21 -2.00 -24.01 -6.12
N MET A 22 -1.74 -24.52 -7.31
CA MET A 22 -0.41 -24.92 -7.77
C MET A 22 0.02 -24.17 -9.04
N THR A 23 1.31 -23.94 -9.22
CA THR A 23 1.91 -23.39 -10.46
C THR A 23 3.30 -23.95 -10.70
N GLY A 24 3.68 -24.14 -11.97
CA GLY A 24 5.01 -24.63 -12.36
C GLY A 24 4.99 -25.94 -13.15
N GLU A 25 6.17 -26.39 -13.54
CA GLU A 25 6.40 -27.66 -14.23
C GLU A 25 6.05 -28.84 -13.30
N GLY A 26 5.38 -29.85 -13.85
CA GLY A 26 4.98 -31.05 -13.09
C GLY A 26 3.70 -30.90 -12.27
N CYS A 27 3.04 -29.73 -12.22
CA CYS A 27 1.79 -29.59 -11.46
C CYS A 27 0.63 -30.44 -11.98
N VAL A 28 0.61 -30.74 -13.28
CA VAL A 28 -0.36 -31.68 -13.86
C VAL A 28 -0.08 -33.10 -13.40
N ASP A 29 1.20 -33.49 -13.31
CA ASP A 29 1.60 -34.83 -12.83
C ASP A 29 1.25 -35.00 -11.34
N VAL A 30 1.51 -33.98 -10.50
CA VAL A 30 1.08 -33.96 -9.09
C VAL A 30 -0.43 -34.11 -9.00
N LEU A 31 -1.18 -33.34 -9.78
CA LEU A 31 -2.64 -33.43 -9.79
C LEU A 31 -3.14 -34.82 -10.20
N ASP A 32 -2.61 -35.39 -11.28
CA ASP A 32 -3.05 -36.70 -11.79
C ASP A 32 -2.75 -37.85 -10.80
N SER A 33 -1.74 -37.69 -9.93
CA SER A 33 -1.44 -38.66 -8.88
C SER A 33 -2.44 -38.67 -7.71
N VAL A 34 -3.11 -37.54 -7.45
CA VAL A 34 -3.96 -37.36 -6.24
C VAL A 34 -5.43 -37.10 -6.55
N PHE A 35 -5.80 -36.75 -7.79
CA PHE A 35 -7.15 -36.38 -8.16
C PHE A 35 -7.88 -37.50 -8.92
N LYS A 36 -8.88 -38.10 -8.27
CA LYS A 36 -9.79 -39.06 -8.91
C LYS A 36 -11.00 -38.33 -9.47
N ARG A 37 -11.04 -38.20 -10.79
CA ARG A 37 -12.16 -37.60 -11.54
C ARG A 37 -13.42 -38.45 -11.34
N ALA A 38 -14.59 -37.83 -11.28
CA ALA A 38 -15.85 -38.60 -11.18
C ALA A 38 -16.16 -39.41 -12.46
N ASN A 39 -15.57 -39.01 -13.59
CA ASN A 39 -15.57 -39.76 -14.84
C ASN A 39 -14.13 -40.02 -15.26
N ASP A 40 -13.65 -41.24 -15.08
CA ASP A 40 -12.25 -41.64 -15.34
C ASP A 40 -11.79 -41.39 -16.79
N ASN A 41 -12.74 -41.27 -17.73
CA ASN A 41 -12.44 -41.02 -19.15
C ASN A 41 -12.45 -39.54 -19.55
N ALA A 42 -12.72 -38.62 -18.63
CA ALA A 42 -12.77 -37.19 -18.95
C ALA A 42 -11.38 -36.57 -18.88
N ASP A 43 -10.89 -36.01 -20.00
CA ASP A 43 -9.64 -35.24 -20.03
C ASP A 43 -9.70 -33.97 -19.17
N LEU A 44 -8.55 -33.57 -18.61
CA LEU A 44 -8.37 -32.23 -18.04
C LEU A 44 -8.37 -31.19 -19.17
N ILE A 45 -9.52 -30.56 -19.37
CA ILE A 45 -9.67 -29.52 -20.39
C ILE A 45 -9.26 -28.17 -19.78
N ASN A 46 -8.43 -27.43 -20.51
CA ASN A 46 -8.00 -26.08 -20.15
C ASN A 46 -9.22 -25.18 -19.83
N ARG A 47 -9.21 -24.55 -18.65
CA ARG A 47 -10.25 -23.66 -18.10
C ARG A 47 -11.63 -24.30 -17.94
N LYS A 48 -11.69 -25.60 -17.71
CA LYS A 48 -12.94 -26.31 -17.40
C LYS A 48 -12.92 -26.86 -15.98
N MET A 49 -13.95 -26.52 -15.21
CA MET A 49 -14.18 -27.10 -13.89
C MET A 49 -14.47 -28.59 -14.04
N THR A 50 -13.70 -29.41 -13.32
CA THR A 50 -13.80 -30.86 -13.32
C THR A 50 -14.09 -31.33 -11.90
N TYR A 51 -15.16 -32.10 -11.74
CA TYR A 51 -15.59 -32.64 -10.46
C TYR A 51 -14.91 -33.98 -10.15
N GLY A 52 -14.54 -34.19 -8.89
CA GLY A 52 -13.92 -35.42 -8.42
C GLY A 52 -13.54 -35.35 -6.94
N HIS A 53 -12.57 -36.18 -6.56
CA HIS A 53 -12.10 -36.31 -5.19
C HIS A 53 -10.59 -36.20 -5.14
N ILE A 54 -10.06 -35.49 -4.14
CA ILE A 54 -8.66 -35.64 -3.75
C ILE A 54 -8.56 -36.88 -2.88
N VAL A 55 -7.59 -37.74 -3.18
CA VAL A 55 -7.37 -38.99 -2.46
C VAL A 55 -5.94 -39.11 -1.97
N ASP A 56 -5.78 -39.77 -0.84
CA ASP A 56 -4.50 -40.12 -0.23
C ASP A 56 -4.57 -41.57 0.24
N ASP A 57 -3.65 -42.44 -0.20
CA ASP A 57 -3.65 -43.88 0.12
C ASP A 57 -5.01 -44.61 -0.05
N ASN A 58 -5.79 -44.22 -1.07
CA ASN A 58 -7.18 -44.66 -1.36
C ASN A 58 -8.27 -44.17 -0.39
N GLU A 59 -7.96 -43.32 0.57
CA GLU A 59 -8.95 -42.59 1.35
C GLU A 59 -9.33 -41.28 0.66
N ILE A 60 -10.62 -40.94 0.70
CA ILE A 60 -11.11 -39.65 0.20
C ILE A 60 -10.75 -38.58 1.23
N VAL A 61 -9.96 -37.60 0.79
CA VAL A 61 -9.54 -36.46 1.59
C VAL A 61 -10.58 -35.37 1.53
N ASP A 62 -11.02 -35.03 0.32
CA ASP A 62 -12.09 -34.08 0.07
C ASP A 62 -12.78 -34.31 -1.29
N GLU A 63 -14.05 -33.89 -1.38
CA GLU A 63 -14.82 -33.78 -2.61
C GLU A 63 -14.62 -32.38 -3.19
N VAL A 64 -14.10 -32.26 -4.42
CA VAL A 64 -13.56 -31.01 -4.94
C VAL A 64 -14.00 -30.70 -6.37
N LEU A 65 -13.84 -29.44 -6.76
CA LEU A 65 -13.77 -29.02 -8.15
C LEU A 65 -12.33 -28.62 -8.49
N VAL A 66 -11.85 -29.00 -9.66
CA VAL A 66 -10.50 -28.65 -10.15
C VAL A 66 -10.58 -27.85 -11.44
N CYS A 67 -9.81 -26.77 -11.53
CA CYS A 67 -9.61 -25.99 -12.74
C CYS A 67 -8.13 -26.06 -13.16
N TYR A 68 -7.85 -26.70 -14.29
CA TYR A 68 -6.54 -26.63 -14.94
C TYR A 68 -6.49 -25.47 -15.92
N MET A 69 -5.47 -24.62 -15.82
CA MET A 69 -5.23 -23.48 -16.69
C MET A 69 -3.85 -23.63 -17.32
N LYS A 70 -3.82 -23.76 -18.65
CA LYS A 70 -2.59 -23.93 -19.42
C LYS A 70 -1.90 -22.59 -19.68
N ALA A 71 -0.58 -22.56 -19.57
CA ALA A 71 0.30 -21.47 -20.00
C ALA A 71 0.04 -21.05 -21.47
N PRO A 72 0.36 -19.80 -21.86
CA PRO A 72 0.94 -18.71 -21.05
C PRO A 72 -0.11 -17.78 -20.43
N HIS A 73 -1.40 -18.01 -20.65
CA HIS A 73 -2.46 -17.07 -20.28
C HIS A 73 -2.92 -17.20 -18.81
N THR A 74 -2.02 -17.54 -17.90
CA THR A 74 -2.28 -17.78 -16.47
C THR A 74 -1.67 -16.68 -15.60
N TYR A 75 -2.03 -16.64 -14.31
CA TYR A 75 -1.51 -15.63 -13.38
C TYR A 75 0.02 -15.57 -13.36
N THR A 76 0.69 -16.72 -13.37
CA THR A 76 2.16 -16.82 -13.36
C THR A 76 2.77 -16.91 -14.76
N ARG A 77 1.97 -17.03 -15.82
CA ARG A 77 2.36 -17.47 -17.18
C ARG A 77 2.87 -18.92 -17.29
N GLU A 78 2.82 -19.68 -16.20
CA GLU A 78 3.09 -21.12 -16.18
C GLU A 78 1.76 -21.91 -16.18
N ASP A 79 1.81 -23.24 -16.24
CA ASP A 79 0.61 -24.04 -15.99
C ASP A 79 0.17 -23.84 -14.53
N VAL A 80 -1.14 -23.63 -14.33
CA VAL A 80 -1.75 -23.40 -13.01
C VAL A 80 -2.87 -24.39 -12.80
N VAL A 81 -2.95 -24.94 -11.59
CA VAL A 81 -4.04 -25.80 -11.14
C VAL A 81 -4.68 -25.16 -9.92
N GLU A 82 -6.00 -24.98 -9.92
CA GLU A 82 -6.77 -24.56 -8.75
C GLU A 82 -7.70 -25.67 -8.28
N ILE A 83 -7.60 -26.02 -7.00
CA ILE A 83 -8.42 -27.03 -6.34
C ILE A 83 -9.34 -26.30 -5.36
N TYR A 84 -10.64 -26.40 -5.64
CA TYR A 84 -11.72 -25.80 -4.86
C TYR A 84 -12.25 -26.86 -3.90
N THR A 85 -11.92 -26.65 -2.62
CA THR A 85 -12.16 -27.54 -1.49
C THR A 85 -13.27 -26.99 -0.61
N HIS A 86 -13.75 -27.79 0.35
CA HIS A 86 -14.54 -27.26 1.45
C HIS A 86 -13.70 -26.25 2.27
N GLY A 87 -14.28 -25.09 2.60
CA GLY A 87 -13.53 -23.97 3.20
C GLY A 87 -13.22 -24.11 4.70
N GLY A 88 -13.23 -25.31 5.26
CA GLY A 88 -12.80 -25.55 6.62
C GLY A 88 -11.27 -25.66 6.72
N VAL A 89 -10.66 -25.07 7.76
CA VAL A 89 -9.20 -25.05 7.96
C VAL A 89 -8.56 -26.43 7.81
N VAL A 90 -9.21 -27.48 8.30
CA VAL A 90 -8.72 -28.87 8.20
C VAL A 90 -8.77 -29.40 6.77
N ALA A 91 -9.85 -29.14 6.01
CA ALA A 91 -10.01 -29.64 4.65
C ALA A 91 -8.94 -29.05 3.72
N VAL A 92 -8.79 -27.72 3.74
CA VAL A 92 -7.80 -27.03 2.93
C VAL A 92 -6.37 -27.45 3.28
N ARG A 93 -6.05 -27.59 4.57
CA ARG A 93 -4.72 -28.03 5.03
C ARG A 93 -4.40 -29.46 4.60
N LYS A 94 -5.35 -30.38 4.73
CA LYS A 94 -5.17 -31.77 4.30
C LYS A 94 -4.92 -31.88 2.80
N VAL A 95 -5.69 -31.15 1.99
CA VAL A 95 -5.46 -31.12 0.54
C VAL A 95 -4.07 -30.58 0.22
N LEU A 96 -3.62 -29.50 0.87
CA LEU A 96 -2.25 -29.01 0.69
C LEU A 96 -1.19 -30.07 1.08
N GLU A 97 -1.32 -30.72 2.24
CA GLU A 97 -0.41 -31.78 2.71
C GLU A 97 -0.27 -32.90 1.67
N VAL A 98 -1.37 -33.32 1.05
CA VAL A 98 -1.39 -34.35 -0.01
C VAL A 98 -0.60 -33.90 -1.24
N LEU A 99 -0.76 -32.64 -1.68
CA LEU A 99 0.01 -32.12 -2.83
C LEU A 99 1.51 -32.09 -2.52
N LEU A 100 1.89 -31.66 -1.31
CA LEU A 100 3.28 -31.59 -0.88
C LEU A 100 3.94 -32.98 -0.84
N ASN A 101 3.23 -33.98 -0.31
CA ASN A 101 3.71 -35.36 -0.26
C ASN A 101 3.88 -35.99 -1.66
N ASN A 102 3.18 -35.46 -2.66
CA ASN A 102 3.20 -35.97 -4.04
C ASN A 102 4.06 -35.11 -5.00
N GLY A 103 4.93 -34.25 -4.47
CA GLY A 103 5.99 -33.60 -5.24
C GLY A 103 5.84 -32.09 -5.44
N ALA A 104 4.78 -31.47 -4.95
CA ALA A 104 4.74 -30.01 -4.88
C ALA A 104 5.62 -29.49 -3.73
N ARG A 105 6.27 -28.34 -3.93
CA ARG A 105 6.94 -27.59 -2.85
C ARG A 105 5.98 -26.55 -2.27
N LEU A 106 6.09 -26.26 -0.97
CA LEU A 106 5.35 -25.13 -0.39
C LEU A 106 5.86 -23.81 -1.00
N ALA A 107 4.95 -22.98 -1.49
CA ALA A 107 5.30 -21.67 -2.03
C ALA A 107 5.82 -20.74 -0.92
N GLU A 108 6.80 -19.92 -1.26
CA GLU A 108 7.24 -18.80 -0.43
C GLU A 108 6.22 -17.66 -0.45
N ALA A 109 6.37 -16.70 0.47
CA ALA A 109 5.56 -15.49 0.48
C ALA A 109 5.73 -14.71 -0.84
N GLY A 110 4.63 -14.38 -1.50
CA GLY A 110 4.64 -13.63 -2.77
C GLY A 110 5.15 -14.41 -3.98
N GLU A 111 5.45 -15.71 -3.86
CA GLU A 111 6.12 -16.46 -4.92
C GLU A 111 5.30 -16.52 -6.22
N PHE A 112 3.95 -16.59 -6.16
CA PHE A 112 3.15 -16.62 -7.39
C PHE A 112 3.24 -15.29 -8.14
N THR A 113 3.19 -14.15 -7.43
CA THR A 113 3.31 -12.81 -8.01
C THR A 113 4.74 -12.58 -8.48
N LYS A 114 5.75 -13.07 -7.75
CA LYS A 114 7.15 -13.04 -8.18
C LYS A 114 7.34 -13.77 -9.51
N ARG A 115 6.77 -14.96 -9.67
CA ARG A 115 6.81 -15.69 -10.96
C ARG A 115 6.07 -14.94 -12.07
N ALA A 116 4.94 -14.32 -11.77
CA ALA A 116 4.23 -13.46 -12.73
C ALA A 116 5.09 -12.29 -13.21
N PHE A 117 5.84 -11.66 -12.31
CA PHE A 117 6.81 -10.60 -12.61
C PHE A 117 7.97 -11.11 -13.47
N LEU A 118 8.65 -12.18 -13.03
CA LEU A 118 9.80 -12.77 -13.73
C LEU A 118 9.45 -13.27 -15.13
N ASN A 119 8.23 -13.77 -15.32
CA ASN A 119 7.74 -14.19 -16.63
C ASN A 119 7.23 -13.01 -17.49
N GLY A 120 7.38 -11.76 -17.03
CA GLY A 120 7.06 -10.54 -17.75
C GLY A 120 5.55 -10.30 -17.93
N ARG A 121 4.70 -10.89 -17.07
CA ARG A 121 3.25 -10.63 -17.09
C ARG A 121 2.90 -9.28 -16.53
N ILE A 122 3.60 -8.90 -15.46
CA ILE A 122 3.42 -7.68 -14.71
C ILE A 122 4.79 -7.07 -14.43
N ASP A 123 4.86 -5.77 -14.25
CA ASP A 123 6.03 -5.08 -13.70
C ASP A 123 5.97 -4.96 -12.17
N LEU A 124 7.03 -4.47 -11.55
CA LEU A 124 7.13 -4.37 -10.10
C LEU A 124 6.08 -3.40 -9.49
N SER A 125 5.77 -2.30 -10.17
CA SER A 125 4.74 -1.35 -9.70
C SER A 125 3.33 -1.96 -9.76
N GLN A 126 3.06 -2.84 -10.74
CA GLN A 126 1.82 -3.61 -10.82
C GLN A 126 1.75 -4.68 -9.72
N ALA A 127 2.86 -5.35 -9.41
CA ALA A 127 2.92 -6.31 -8.32
C ALA A 127 2.57 -5.66 -6.97
N GLU A 128 3.14 -4.51 -6.66
CA GLU A 128 2.81 -3.73 -5.46
C GLU A 128 1.33 -3.32 -5.41
N ALA A 129 0.76 -2.93 -6.56
CA ALA A 129 -0.64 -2.55 -6.66
C ALA A 129 -1.61 -3.69 -6.30
N ILE A 130 -1.22 -4.94 -6.54
CA ILE A 130 -2.01 -6.11 -6.12
C ILE A 130 -2.14 -6.15 -4.60
N ILE A 131 -1.06 -5.86 -3.85
CA ILE A 131 -1.11 -5.81 -2.38
C ILE A 131 -2.00 -4.66 -1.94
N ASP A 132 -1.76 -3.47 -2.49
CA ASP A 132 -2.48 -2.26 -2.10
C ASP A 132 -3.99 -2.42 -2.32
N MET A 133 -4.39 -3.05 -3.43
CA MET A 133 -5.79 -3.35 -3.73
C MET A 133 -6.42 -4.32 -2.72
N ILE A 134 -5.68 -5.32 -2.24
CA ILE A 134 -6.17 -6.27 -1.22
C ILE A 134 -6.30 -5.58 0.14
N LYS A 135 -5.35 -4.68 0.47
CA LYS A 135 -5.31 -3.98 1.76
C LYS A 135 -6.26 -2.79 1.83
N ALA A 136 -6.66 -2.25 0.68
CA ALA A 136 -7.48 -1.04 0.54
C ALA A 136 -8.66 -1.01 1.54
N LYS A 137 -8.79 0.13 2.23
CA LYS A 137 -9.86 0.40 3.20
C LYS A 137 -10.94 1.32 2.66
N THR A 138 -10.68 2.00 1.55
CA THR A 138 -11.65 2.92 0.94
C THR A 138 -11.78 2.63 -0.55
N ASP A 139 -12.93 3.00 -1.13
CA ASP A 139 -13.17 2.85 -2.57
C ASP A 139 -12.17 3.69 -3.39
N LYS A 140 -11.73 4.84 -2.86
CA LYS A 140 -10.70 5.67 -3.48
C LYS A 140 -9.35 4.96 -3.51
N ALA A 141 -8.92 4.38 -2.38
CA ALA A 141 -7.68 3.59 -2.32
C ALA A 141 -7.70 2.42 -3.31
N TYR A 142 -8.80 1.66 -3.32
CA TYR A 142 -9.01 0.54 -4.24
C TYR A 142 -8.93 0.98 -5.71
N SER A 143 -9.59 2.10 -6.06
CA SER A 143 -9.63 2.63 -7.42
C SER A 143 -8.25 3.08 -7.91
N VAL A 144 -7.43 3.69 -7.04
CA VAL A 144 -6.05 4.07 -7.37
C VAL A 144 -5.18 2.84 -7.60
N SER A 145 -5.26 1.84 -6.71
CA SER A 145 -4.54 0.57 -6.89
C SER A 145 -4.96 -0.15 -8.18
N MET A 146 -6.24 -0.10 -8.55
CA MET A 146 -6.73 -0.68 -9.82
C MET A 146 -6.09 0.00 -11.03
N LYS A 147 -6.04 1.33 -11.08
CA LYS A 147 -5.36 2.07 -12.17
C LYS A 147 -3.87 1.73 -12.26
N GLN A 148 -3.20 1.57 -11.12
CA GLN A 148 -1.80 1.17 -11.06
C GLN A 148 -1.61 -0.26 -11.57
N LEU A 149 -2.52 -1.18 -11.21
CA LEU A 149 -2.54 -2.55 -11.73
C LEU A 149 -2.75 -2.59 -13.25
N GLU A 150 -3.55 -1.67 -13.81
CA GLU A 150 -3.69 -1.46 -15.26
C GLU A 150 -2.43 -0.85 -15.92
N GLY A 151 -1.42 -0.49 -15.14
CA GLY A 151 -0.12 -0.03 -15.63
C GLY A 151 -0.02 1.49 -15.81
N SER A 152 -0.80 2.30 -15.08
CA SER A 152 -0.67 3.77 -15.12
C SER A 152 0.75 4.23 -14.76
N VAL A 153 1.31 3.71 -13.67
CA VAL A 153 2.67 4.05 -13.20
C VAL A 153 3.73 3.61 -14.22
N ASN A 154 3.66 2.37 -14.70
CA ASN A 154 4.60 1.88 -15.73
C ASN A 154 4.58 2.78 -16.97
N ARG A 155 3.40 3.07 -17.55
CA ARG A 155 3.29 3.93 -18.74
C ARG A 155 3.93 5.30 -18.53
N ASN A 156 3.69 5.92 -17.38
CA ASN A 156 4.25 7.24 -17.06
C ASN A 156 5.78 7.20 -16.89
N ILE A 157 6.30 6.24 -16.10
CA ILE A 157 7.75 6.10 -15.88
C ILE A 157 8.47 5.72 -17.17
N LYS A 158 7.88 4.80 -17.95
CA LYS A 158 8.42 4.39 -19.24
C LYS A 158 8.50 5.57 -20.21
N GLN A 159 7.46 6.40 -20.29
CA GLN A 159 7.51 7.60 -21.13
C GLN A 159 8.68 8.52 -20.75
N LEU A 160 8.93 8.73 -19.46
CA LEU A 160 10.06 9.55 -19.00
C LEU A 160 11.41 8.87 -19.27
N ARG A 161 11.50 7.55 -19.10
CA ARG A 161 12.69 6.75 -19.43
C ARG A 161 13.00 6.78 -20.92
N ASP A 162 11.99 6.70 -21.78
CA ASP A 162 12.16 6.77 -23.24
C ASP A 162 12.72 8.14 -23.64
N GLN A 163 12.22 9.25 -23.04
CA GLN A 163 12.79 10.59 -23.26
C GLN A 163 14.27 10.68 -22.82
N LEU A 164 14.60 10.16 -21.63
CA LEU A 164 15.99 10.14 -21.16
C LEU A 164 16.89 9.26 -22.03
N LEU A 165 16.36 8.16 -22.59
CA LEU A 165 17.10 7.28 -23.50
C LEU A 165 17.37 7.96 -24.85
N ASP A 166 16.40 8.71 -25.37
CA ASP A 166 16.59 9.52 -26.56
C ASP A 166 17.67 10.59 -26.33
N MET A 167 17.64 11.28 -25.18
CA MET A 167 18.69 12.22 -24.78
C MET A 167 20.07 11.54 -24.69
N LEU A 168 20.16 10.37 -24.05
CA LEU A 168 21.40 9.59 -23.96
C LEU A 168 21.92 9.21 -25.34
N SER A 169 21.02 8.80 -26.25
CA SER A 169 21.40 8.45 -27.64
C SER A 169 21.98 9.66 -28.38
N HIS A 170 21.45 10.86 -28.17
CA HIS A 170 22.00 12.10 -28.72
C HIS A 170 23.38 12.44 -28.15
N VAL A 171 23.54 12.26 -26.84
CA VAL A 171 24.81 12.50 -26.13
C VAL A 171 25.88 11.50 -26.58
N GLU A 172 25.57 10.21 -26.62
CA GLU A 172 26.48 9.15 -27.09
C GLU A 172 26.89 9.36 -28.56
N TYR A 173 25.96 9.76 -29.43
CA TYR A 173 26.29 10.12 -30.80
C TYR A 173 27.28 11.30 -30.83
N SER A 174 27.05 12.31 -29.99
CA SER A 174 27.92 13.48 -29.95
C SER A 174 29.33 13.14 -29.47
N ILE A 175 29.48 12.28 -28.46
CA ILE A 175 30.78 11.78 -27.99
C ILE A 175 31.52 11.05 -29.11
N ASN A 176 30.87 10.10 -29.78
CA ASN A 176 31.52 9.26 -30.80
C ASN A 176 31.87 10.01 -32.10
N PHE A 177 31.13 11.06 -32.46
CA PHE A 177 31.33 11.79 -33.72
C PHE A 177 32.13 13.10 -33.59
N THR A 178 32.29 13.65 -32.38
CA THR A 178 33.18 14.81 -32.13
C THR A 178 34.66 14.43 -32.13
N GLU A 179 35.01 13.15 -31.95
CA GLU A 179 36.38 12.67 -32.16
C GLU A 179 36.80 12.73 -33.65
N ASP A 180 35.84 12.66 -34.58
CA ASP A 180 36.07 12.62 -36.03
C ASP A 180 35.83 13.96 -36.76
N MET A 181 35.12 14.91 -36.14
CA MET A 181 34.71 16.20 -36.75
C MET A 181 35.05 17.39 -35.85
N GLN A 182 35.57 18.48 -36.44
CA GLN A 182 36.04 19.69 -35.71
C GLN A 182 34.94 20.57 -35.11
N ASP A 183 33.65 20.21 -35.24
CA ASP A 183 32.52 21.03 -34.81
C ASP A 183 31.85 20.43 -33.56
N GLU A 184 31.77 21.20 -32.47
CA GLU A 184 30.98 20.87 -31.29
C GLU A 184 29.48 20.86 -31.64
N LEU A 185 28.78 19.75 -31.34
CA LEU A 185 27.34 19.64 -31.51
C LEU A 185 26.60 20.48 -30.46
N ASP A 186 25.53 21.17 -30.87
CA ASP A 186 24.71 21.99 -29.97
C ASP A 186 23.84 21.10 -29.05
N ASN A 187 24.15 21.11 -27.75
CA ASN A 187 23.42 20.35 -26.72
C ASN A 187 22.22 21.10 -26.13
N THR A 188 21.89 22.30 -26.62
CA THR A 188 20.72 23.08 -26.17
C THR A 188 19.40 22.30 -26.25
N PRO A 189 19.14 21.47 -27.29
CA PRO A 189 17.93 20.64 -27.34
C PRO A 189 17.85 19.64 -26.17
N VAL A 190 18.96 18.96 -25.86
CA VAL A 190 19.06 17.98 -24.77
C VAL A 190 18.81 18.66 -23.42
N LEU A 191 19.41 19.85 -23.21
CA LEU A 191 19.20 20.63 -21.99
C LEU A 191 17.72 21.03 -21.79
N ASN A 192 17.04 21.46 -22.85
CA ASN A 192 15.63 21.85 -22.78
C ASN A 192 14.73 20.64 -22.49
N GLU A 193 14.95 19.52 -23.18
CA GLU A 193 14.20 18.28 -22.94
C GLU A 193 14.41 17.76 -21.50
N GLY A 194 15.65 17.80 -21.00
CA GLY A 194 15.95 17.42 -19.63
C GLY A 194 15.23 18.29 -18.59
N LYS A 195 15.09 19.60 -18.84
CA LYS A 195 14.29 20.49 -17.97
C LYS A 195 12.81 20.14 -17.98
N GLU A 196 12.25 19.71 -19.11
CA GLU A 196 10.86 19.23 -19.19
C GLU A 196 10.66 17.92 -18.41
N VAL A 197 11.59 16.96 -18.56
CA VAL A 197 11.57 15.70 -17.80
C VAL A 197 11.67 15.99 -16.30
N LEU A 198 12.56 16.90 -15.90
CA LEU A 198 12.74 17.32 -14.51
C LEU A 198 11.45 17.90 -13.91
N ASP A 199 10.77 18.79 -14.63
CA ASP A 199 9.48 19.37 -14.18
C ASP A 199 8.41 18.28 -13.99
N LYS A 200 8.32 17.31 -14.91
CA LYS A 200 7.40 16.17 -14.79
C LYS A 200 7.74 15.30 -13.56
N LEU A 201 9.01 15.01 -13.34
CA LEU A 201 9.46 14.22 -12.18
C LEU A 201 9.16 14.95 -10.86
N LYS A 202 9.38 16.26 -10.78
CA LYS A 202 9.05 17.07 -9.60
C LYS A 202 7.55 17.02 -9.29
N LYS A 203 6.69 17.20 -10.30
CA LYS A 203 5.24 17.07 -10.15
C LYS A 203 4.81 15.67 -9.67
N LEU A 204 5.43 14.61 -10.19
CA LEU A 204 5.18 13.25 -9.73
C LEU A 204 5.61 13.06 -8.26
N SER A 205 6.76 13.58 -7.87
CA SER A 205 7.26 13.50 -6.49
C SER A 205 6.36 14.27 -5.51
N GLU A 206 5.90 15.46 -5.89
CA GLU A 206 4.96 16.27 -5.10
C GLU A 206 3.63 15.55 -4.88
N SER A 207 3.15 14.79 -5.87
CA SER A 207 1.93 13.99 -5.76
C SER A 207 2.02 12.85 -4.72
N ALA A 208 3.24 12.44 -4.34
CA ALA A 208 3.45 11.23 -3.57
C ALA A 208 2.95 11.30 -2.12
N ASN A 209 3.02 12.48 -1.49
CA ASN A 209 2.46 12.66 -0.14
C ASN A 209 0.95 12.45 -0.13
N ARG A 210 0.26 12.94 -1.17
CA ARG A 210 -1.17 12.76 -1.37
C ARG A 210 -1.51 11.30 -1.66
N GLY A 211 -0.76 10.65 -2.54
CA GLY A 211 -0.94 9.23 -2.82
C GLY A 211 -0.75 8.34 -1.60
N ARG A 212 0.21 8.66 -0.71
CA ARG A 212 0.39 7.97 0.58
C ARG A 212 -0.86 8.07 1.45
N ILE A 213 -1.45 9.26 1.59
CA ILE A 213 -2.68 9.46 2.41
C ILE A 213 -3.84 8.65 1.84
N ILE A 214 -3.99 8.60 0.52
CA ILE A 214 -5.05 7.81 -0.12
C ILE A 214 -4.83 6.31 0.12
N ARG A 215 -3.58 5.84 0.04
CA ARG A 215 -3.23 4.42 0.17
C ARG A 215 -3.27 3.93 1.62
N ASP A 216 -2.55 4.61 2.51
CA ASP A 216 -2.29 4.17 3.89
C ASP A 216 -3.32 4.73 4.88
N GLY A 217 -4.02 5.80 4.50
CA GLY A 217 -4.83 6.60 5.41
C GLY A 217 -4.03 7.65 6.18
N ILE A 218 -4.71 8.31 7.11
CA ILE A 218 -4.17 9.31 8.02
C ILE A 218 -3.97 8.64 9.38
N ASN A 219 -2.73 8.55 9.84
CA ASN A 219 -2.44 8.12 11.20
C ASN A 219 -2.97 9.17 12.18
N THR A 220 -4.02 8.82 12.90
CA THR A 220 -4.77 9.74 13.75
C THR A 220 -4.67 9.31 15.20
N THR A 221 -4.20 10.20 16.06
CA THR A 221 -4.18 9.97 17.52
C THR A 221 -5.20 10.86 18.19
N ILE A 222 -6.02 10.27 19.05
CA ILE A 222 -7.00 10.98 19.88
C ILE A 222 -6.41 11.13 21.29
N ILE A 223 -6.18 12.36 21.73
CA ILE A 223 -5.63 12.65 23.06
C ILE A 223 -6.58 13.50 23.88
N GLY A 224 -6.42 13.42 25.20
CA GLY A 224 -7.27 14.13 26.16
C GLY A 224 -7.29 13.41 27.50
N LYS A 225 -7.74 14.10 28.54
CA LYS A 225 -7.86 13.50 29.88
C LYS A 225 -8.86 12.36 29.95
N PRO A 226 -8.87 11.57 31.05
CA PRO A 226 -9.99 10.67 31.34
C PRO A 226 -11.34 11.42 31.30
N ASN A 227 -12.39 10.76 30.83
CA ASN A 227 -13.77 11.26 30.83
C ASN A 227 -14.07 12.55 30.02
N VAL A 228 -13.15 13.03 29.18
CA VAL A 228 -13.39 14.18 28.28
C VAL A 228 -14.25 13.83 27.05
N GLY A 229 -14.45 12.54 26.76
CA GLY A 229 -15.28 12.08 25.64
C GLY A 229 -14.55 11.36 24.51
N LYS A 230 -13.29 10.91 24.70
CA LYS A 230 -12.51 10.16 23.68
C LYS A 230 -13.25 8.94 23.12
N SER A 231 -13.69 8.03 23.99
CA SER A 231 -14.43 6.82 23.57
C SER A 231 -15.80 7.17 22.99
N SER A 232 -16.42 8.26 23.44
CA SER A 232 -17.67 8.75 22.86
C SER A 232 -17.46 9.25 21.43
N LEU A 233 -16.37 9.98 21.17
CA LEU A 233 -16.03 10.49 19.83
C LEU A 233 -15.83 9.33 18.86
N LEU A 234 -15.01 8.36 19.26
CA LEU A 234 -14.75 7.20 18.44
C LEU A 234 -16.04 6.45 18.10
N ASN A 235 -16.89 6.20 19.10
CA ASN A 235 -18.17 5.53 18.87
C ASN A 235 -19.12 6.35 17.98
N ALA A 236 -19.07 7.69 18.03
CA ALA A 236 -19.84 8.52 17.13
C ALA A 236 -19.32 8.36 15.69
N LEU A 237 -18.02 8.53 15.48
CA LEU A 237 -17.40 8.38 14.16
C LEU A 237 -17.59 6.98 13.56
N LEU A 238 -17.52 5.92 14.38
CA LEU A 238 -17.76 4.54 13.95
C LEU A 238 -19.22 4.23 13.63
N LYS A 239 -20.18 5.00 14.18
CA LYS A 239 -21.61 4.81 13.91
C LYS A 239 -22.05 5.52 12.64
N GLU A 240 -21.52 6.72 12.40
CA GLU A 240 -21.87 7.52 11.23
C GLU A 240 -21.13 7.05 9.97
N ASN A 241 -19.91 6.53 10.14
CA ASN A 241 -19.07 6.08 9.04
C ASN A 241 -18.91 4.57 9.01
N ARG A 242 -18.43 4.06 7.88
CA ARG A 242 -18.14 2.64 7.73
C ARG A 242 -16.87 2.29 8.52
N ALA A 243 -17.06 1.65 9.67
CA ALA A 243 -15.97 1.02 10.42
C ALA A 243 -15.44 -0.21 9.68
N ILE A 244 -14.13 -0.27 9.46
CA ILE A 244 -13.48 -1.47 8.93
C ILE A 244 -12.58 -2.03 10.02
N VAL A 245 -12.98 -3.17 10.57
CA VAL A 245 -12.17 -3.93 11.53
C VAL A 245 -11.29 -4.87 10.74
N THR A 246 -9.99 -4.84 11.02
CA THR A 246 -9.04 -5.78 10.44
C THR A 246 -8.36 -6.56 11.54
N ASP A 247 -8.45 -7.88 11.44
CA ASP A 247 -7.59 -8.75 12.22
C ASP A 247 -6.21 -8.79 11.54
N ILE A 248 -5.16 -8.44 12.26
CA ILE A 248 -3.77 -8.69 11.82
C ILE A 248 -3.38 -10.07 12.38
N PRO A 249 -3.32 -11.13 11.56
CA PRO A 249 -3.04 -12.47 12.07
C PRO A 249 -1.64 -12.55 12.69
N GLY A 250 -1.53 -13.12 13.89
CA GLY A 250 -0.24 -13.52 14.48
C GLY A 250 0.43 -12.53 15.44
N THR A 251 -0.22 -11.44 15.85
CA THR A 251 0.32 -10.57 16.90
C THR A 251 -0.17 -11.03 18.29
N THR A 252 0.75 -11.38 19.19
CA THR A 252 0.40 -11.66 20.59
C THR A 252 0.19 -10.32 21.32
N ARG A 253 -1.04 -10.10 21.79
CA ARG A 253 -1.65 -8.86 22.32
C ARG A 253 -2.37 -8.08 21.21
N ASP A 254 -3.67 -8.31 21.15
CA ASP A 254 -4.62 -7.82 20.15
C ASP A 254 -4.61 -6.29 20.08
N VAL A 255 -3.86 -5.74 19.11
CA VAL A 255 -4.06 -4.36 18.64
C VAL A 255 -5.11 -4.45 17.54
N ILE A 256 -6.37 -4.21 17.89
CA ILE A 256 -7.41 -3.99 16.89
C ILE A 256 -7.13 -2.62 16.30
N GLU A 257 -6.66 -2.55 15.07
CA GLU A 257 -6.57 -1.29 14.34
C GLU A 257 -7.98 -0.95 13.82
N GLU A 258 -8.48 0.23 14.16
CA GLU A 258 -9.80 0.69 13.73
C GLU A 258 -9.63 1.74 12.62
N TYR A 259 -10.29 1.48 11.50
CA TYR A 259 -10.31 2.37 10.35
C TYR A 259 -11.69 3.00 10.19
N ILE A 260 -11.71 4.32 9.99
CA ILE A 260 -12.91 5.10 9.71
C ILE A 260 -12.77 5.68 8.30
N ASP A 261 -13.74 5.41 7.43
CA ASP A 261 -13.77 5.99 6.07
C ASP A 261 -14.49 7.35 6.09
N LEU A 262 -13.75 8.44 5.83
CA LEU A 262 -14.28 9.79 5.69
C LEU A 262 -14.17 10.26 4.24
N ASP A 263 -15.27 10.20 3.49
CA ASP A 263 -15.33 10.48 2.04
C ASP A 263 -14.12 9.87 1.28
N GLY A 264 -13.82 8.60 1.49
CA GLY A 264 -12.76 7.89 0.80
C GLY A 264 -11.34 8.12 1.34
N ILE A 265 -11.17 8.90 2.41
CA ILE A 265 -9.92 9.00 3.18
C ILE A 265 -10.05 8.13 4.43
N SER A 266 -9.14 7.18 4.62
CA SER A 266 -9.16 6.33 5.80
C SER A 266 -8.46 7.01 6.97
N LEU A 267 -9.13 7.14 8.13
CA LEU A 267 -8.47 7.47 9.39
C LEU A 267 -8.06 6.18 10.09
N LYS A 268 -6.76 6.01 10.31
CA LYS A 268 -6.21 4.95 11.13
C LYS A 268 -6.12 5.45 12.56
N ILE A 269 -7.01 4.97 13.44
CA ILE A 269 -7.02 5.41 14.84
C ILE A 269 -5.99 4.61 15.65
N ASN A 270 -4.94 5.30 16.08
CA ASN A 270 -3.95 4.76 17.01
C ASN A 270 -4.48 4.95 18.44
N ASP A 271 -4.99 3.88 19.08
CA ASP A 271 -5.13 3.69 20.56
C ASP A 271 -6.34 2.80 20.95
N THR A 272 -6.35 1.50 20.61
CA THR A 272 -7.34 0.56 21.18
C THR A 272 -7.00 0.05 22.60
N ALA A 273 -5.95 0.58 23.24
CA ALA A 273 -5.58 0.18 24.61
C ALA A 273 -6.35 0.93 25.71
N GLY A 274 -7.15 1.94 25.36
CA GLY A 274 -8.04 2.66 26.28
C GLY A 274 -9.50 2.77 25.83
N ILE A 275 -9.87 2.08 24.75
CA ILE A 275 -11.17 2.23 24.08
C ILE A 275 -12.13 1.08 24.41
N ARG A 276 -11.62 -0.12 24.75
CA ARG A 276 -12.44 -1.24 25.23
C ARG A 276 -12.27 -1.40 26.74
N ASP A 277 -13.41 -1.43 27.42
CA ASP A 277 -13.58 -1.54 28.86
C ASP A 277 -12.53 -2.40 29.56
N THR A 278 -11.67 -1.77 30.36
CA THR A 278 -11.21 -2.36 31.61
C THR A 278 -11.16 -1.25 32.65
N GLU A 279 -12.13 -1.30 33.58
CA GLU A 279 -11.89 -0.79 34.92
C GLU A 279 -10.61 -1.46 35.45
N ASP A 280 -9.73 -0.65 36.02
CA ASP A 280 -8.53 -1.03 36.76
C ASP A 280 -7.24 -1.42 35.98
N ILE A 281 -6.18 -0.64 36.30
CA ILE A 281 -4.73 -0.93 36.28
C ILE A 281 -3.86 -0.35 35.13
N VAL A 282 -4.42 0.23 34.05
CA VAL A 282 -3.60 0.75 32.92
C VAL A 282 -3.40 2.28 32.91
N GLU A 283 -3.85 3.02 33.93
CA GLU A 283 -3.76 4.49 33.96
C GLU A 283 -2.35 5.08 34.24
N LYS A 284 -1.31 4.24 34.37
CA LYS A 284 0.07 4.70 34.68
C LYS A 284 1.06 4.69 33.51
N ILE A 285 0.62 4.30 32.30
CA ILE A 285 1.46 4.28 31.09
C ILE A 285 1.42 5.65 30.34
N GLY A 286 0.61 6.59 30.83
CA GLY A 286 0.02 7.71 30.08
C GLY A 286 0.78 9.03 29.95
N VAL A 287 2.10 9.04 29.73
CA VAL A 287 2.78 10.24 29.18
C VAL A 287 3.80 9.84 28.12
N GLU A 288 4.72 8.93 28.44
CA GLU A 288 5.80 8.52 27.53
C GLU A 288 5.28 7.80 26.27
N LYS A 289 4.25 6.95 26.42
CA LYS A 289 3.62 6.24 25.29
C LYS A 289 2.75 7.16 24.42
N SER A 290 2.17 8.21 25.02
CA SER A 290 1.43 9.24 24.28
C SER A 290 2.38 10.09 23.42
N VAL A 291 3.61 10.37 23.90
CA VAL A 291 4.62 11.11 23.13
C VAL A 291 5.09 10.36 21.88
N SER A 292 5.26 9.02 21.95
CA SER A 292 5.60 8.24 20.76
C SER A 292 4.49 8.26 19.71
N PHE A 293 3.23 8.09 20.11
CA PHE A 293 2.10 8.14 19.16
C PHE A 293 1.91 9.53 18.54
N ILE A 294 2.05 10.59 19.32
CA ILE A 294 2.03 11.98 18.85
C ILE A 294 3.13 12.23 17.79
N SER A 295 4.28 11.57 17.93
CA SER A 295 5.40 11.74 16.99
C SER A 295 5.10 11.09 15.63
N ASP A 296 4.41 9.95 15.63
CA ASP A 296 4.10 9.15 14.44
C ASP A 296 2.75 9.50 13.78
N SER A 297 2.02 10.48 14.35
CA SER A 297 0.70 10.89 13.86
C SER A 297 0.76 11.91 12.74
N ASP A 298 -0.05 11.69 11.71
CA ASP A 298 -0.33 12.68 10.67
C ASP A 298 -1.36 13.72 11.13
N LEU A 299 -2.27 13.32 12.03
CA LEU A 299 -3.29 14.16 12.65
C LEU A 299 -3.41 13.86 14.14
N ILE A 300 -3.53 14.91 14.96
CA ILE A 300 -3.86 14.79 16.37
C ILE A 300 -5.21 15.44 16.64
N ILE A 301 -6.12 14.70 17.27
CA ILE A 301 -7.40 15.22 17.76
C ILE A 301 -7.31 15.34 19.28
N ALA A 302 -7.20 16.56 19.78
CA ALA A 302 -7.09 16.83 21.21
C ALA A 302 -8.44 17.26 21.78
N ILE A 303 -8.96 16.48 22.74
CA ILE A 303 -10.29 16.71 23.32
C ILE A 303 -10.16 17.30 24.72
N PHE A 304 -10.82 18.43 24.94
CA PHE A 304 -10.95 19.11 26.22
C PHE A 304 -12.41 19.20 26.62
N ASP A 305 -12.67 19.14 27.92
CA ASP A 305 -14.01 19.25 28.49
C ASP A 305 -14.29 20.71 28.83
N SER A 306 -15.18 21.37 28.08
CA SER A 306 -15.50 22.79 28.26
C SER A 306 -16.28 23.08 29.54
N SER A 307 -16.90 22.06 30.16
CA SER A 307 -17.76 22.20 31.33
C SER A 307 -17.01 22.43 32.66
N ARG A 308 -15.67 22.38 32.64
CA ARG A 308 -14.80 22.55 33.81
C ARG A 308 -13.73 23.63 33.57
N GLU A 309 -13.01 24.02 34.61
CA GLU A 309 -11.85 24.90 34.46
C GLU A 309 -10.68 24.21 33.75
N PHE A 310 -9.91 24.99 32.99
CA PHE A 310 -8.69 24.57 32.33
C PHE A 310 -7.51 24.57 33.31
N ASP A 311 -6.80 23.45 33.39
CA ASP A 311 -5.74 23.25 34.37
C ASP A 311 -4.37 22.93 33.73
N ASP A 312 -3.36 22.68 34.57
CA ASP A 312 -1.98 22.44 34.15
C ASP A 312 -1.78 21.18 33.31
N GLU A 313 -2.62 20.15 33.45
CA GLU A 313 -2.55 18.97 32.58
C GLU A 313 -3.11 19.27 31.19
N ASP A 314 -4.13 20.14 31.09
CA ASP A 314 -4.61 20.57 29.78
C ASP A 314 -3.56 21.42 29.05
N ARG A 315 -2.87 22.30 29.78
CA ARG A 315 -1.70 23.04 29.26
C ARG A 315 -0.63 22.11 28.70
N LYS A 316 -0.29 21.04 29.43
CA LYS A 316 0.69 20.04 28.96
C LYS A 316 0.25 19.37 27.65
N ILE A 317 -1.02 18.99 27.54
CA ILE A 317 -1.55 18.38 26.30
C ILE A 317 -1.48 19.40 25.15
N LEU A 318 -1.80 20.65 25.42
CA LEU A 318 -1.75 21.73 24.44
C LEU A 318 -0.32 22.03 23.96
N ASP A 319 0.64 22.05 24.88
CA ASP A 319 2.06 22.23 24.57
C ASP A 319 2.59 21.07 23.70
N LEU A 320 2.09 19.85 23.88
CA LEU A 320 2.48 18.69 23.07
C LEU A 320 2.01 18.77 21.60
N ILE A 321 0.94 19.51 21.32
CA ILE A 321 0.34 19.58 19.97
C ILE A 321 0.64 20.87 19.21
N ARG A 322 1.27 21.87 19.86
CA ARG A 322 1.42 23.22 19.29
C ARG A 322 2.12 23.26 17.94
N ASP A 323 3.14 22.43 17.73
CA ASP A 323 3.90 22.35 16.48
C ASP A 323 3.45 21.17 15.60
N LYS A 324 2.25 20.65 15.83
CA LYS A 324 1.72 19.46 15.15
C LYS A 324 0.42 19.81 14.43
N LYS A 325 0.18 19.12 13.32
CA LYS A 325 -1.09 19.20 12.61
C LYS A 325 -2.19 18.61 13.51
N SER A 326 -3.00 19.49 14.08
CA SER A 326 -3.94 19.13 15.14
C SER A 326 -5.27 19.85 15.04
N ILE A 327 -6.31 19.21 15.58
CA ILE A 327 -7.64 19.79 15.78
C ILE A 327 -7.95 19.69 17.27
N VAL A 328 -8.35 20.81 17.86
CA VAL A 328 -8.79 20.91 19.25
C VAL A 328 -10.30 20.83 19.31
N LEU A 329 -10.83 19.88 20.07
CA LEU A 329 -12.24 19.71 20.33
C LEU A 329 -12.58 20.21 21.74
N LEU A 330 -13.43 21.22 21.84
CA LEU A 330 -14.03 21.66 23.09
C LEU A 330 -15.37 20.94 23.25
N ASN A 331 -15.35 19.80 23.94
CA ASN A 331 -16.49 18.92 24.10
C ASN A 331 -17.34 19.28 25.33
N LYS A 332 -18.60 18.83 25.33
CA LYS A 332 -19.62 19.03 26.38
C LYS A 332 -20.19 20.45 26.44
N ILE A 333 -20.33 21.09 25.29
CA ILE A 333 -21.01 22.39 25.18
C ILE A 333 -22.49 22.36 25.58
N ASP A 334 -23.07 21.17 25.72
CA ASP A 334 -24.41 20.96 26.27
C ASP A 334 -24.50 21.17 27.80
N LEU A 335 -23.36 21.31 28.49
CA LEU A 335 -23.29 21.55 29.93
C LEU A 335 -22.90 23.00 30.25
N ASP A 336 -23.40 23.50 31.38
CA ASP A 336 -23.00 24.80 31.90
C ASP A 336 -21.54 24.75 32.36
N GLY A 337 -20.75 25.67 31.82
CA GLY A 337 -19.31 25.72 32.02
C GLY A 337 -18.64 26.02 30.68
N GLY A 338 -17.94 27.14 30.65
CA GLY A 338 -17.14 27.52 29.50
C GLY A 338 -15.93 28.22 30.05
N PHE A 339 -14.79 27.54 30.08
CA PHE A 339 -13.56 28.31 30.10
C PHE A 339 -13.38 28.88 28.70
N ASP A 340 -13.18 30.19 28.62
CA ASP A 340 -12.82 30.82 27.36
C ASP A 340 -11.40 30.36 27.03
N PHE A 341 -11.26 29.72 25.87
CA PHE A 341 -9.96 29.24 25.38
C PHE A 341 -9.19 30.47 24.87
N ASP A 342 -8.69 31.29 25.79
CA ASP A 342 -8.04 32.58 25.51
C ASP A 342 -6.53 32.41 25.21
N GLU A 343 -6.10 31.19 24.87
CA GLU A 343 -4.76 30.94 24.38
C GLU A 343 -4.74 31.12 22.86
N ASN A 344 -3.85 31.99 22.38
CA ASN A 344 -3.68 32.28 20.96
C ASN A 344 -3.11 31.02 20.26
N LEU A 345 -4.00 30.19 19.75
CA LEU A 345 -3.70 28.95 19.04
C LEU A 345 -3.48 29.22 17.55
N GLU A 346 -2.48 30.03 17.21
CA GLU A 346 -2.15 30.33 15.82
C GLU A 346 -1.89 29.01 15.05
N GLY A 347 -2.70 28.76 14.01
CA GLY A 347 -2.56 27.60 13.14
C GLY A 347 -3.19 26.30 13.65
N ILE A 348 -3.83 26.29 14.83
CA ILE A 348 -4.57 25.12 15.34
C ILE A 348 -6.08 25.41 15.28
N GLU A 349 -6.81 24.47 14.70
CA GLU A 349 -8.25 24.59 14.49
C GLU A 349 -9.01 24.16 15.73
N VAL A 350 -9.96 24.98 16.18
CA VAL A 350 -10.75 24.75 17.39
C VAL A 350 -12.22 24.56 17.05
N ILE A 351 -12.77 23.40 17.39
CA ILE A 351 -14.17 23.04 17.13
C ILE A 351 -14.88 22.84 18.47
N ARG A 352 -16.02 23.52 18.64
CA ARG A 352 -16.93 23.34 19.78
C ARG A 352 -17.93 22.25 19.45
N ILE A 353 -18.05 21.25 20.31
CA ILE A 353 -18.79 20.02 20.00
C ILE A 353 -19.59 19.50 21.20
N SER A 354 -20.74 18.89 20.96
CA SER A 354 -21.37 17.98 21.92
C SER A 354 -21.47 16.60 21.30
N ILE A 355 -20.49 15.75 21.60
CA ILE A 355 -20.49 14.36 21.10
C ILE A 355 -21.75 13.62 21.57
N LYS A 356 -22.24 13.93 22.77
CA LYS A 356 -23.46 13.30 23.33
C LYS A 356 -24.71 13.65 22.54
N GLN A 357 -24.81 14.89 22.07
CA GLN A 357 -25.94 15.37 21.27
C GLN A 357 -25.70 15.19 19.76
N ASN A 358 -24.53 14.67 19.37
CA ASN A 358 -24.11 14.52 17.98
C ASN A 358 -24.02 15.87 17.24
N GLU A 359 -23.69 16.94 17.96
CA GLU A 359 -23.57 18.30 17.43
C GLU A 359 -22.09 18.62 17.18
N GLY A 360 -21.74 19.02 15.95
CA GLY A 360 -20.37 19.40 15.53
C GLY A 360 -19.48 18.24 15.06
N ILE A 361 -20.02 17.01 14.94
CA ILE A 361 -19.28 15.86 14.37
C ILE A 361 -19.04 16.07 12.87
N GLU A 362 -20.06 16.50 12.12
CA GLU A 362 -19.95 16.81 10.70
C GLU A 362 -18.92 17.94 10.43
N ASP A 363 -18.85 18.94 11.31
CA ASP A 363 -17.85 20.01 11.21
C ASP A 363 -16.42 19.47 11.40
N LEU A 364 -16.23 18.54 12.34
CA LEU A 364 -14.96 17.85 12.53
C LEU A 364 -14.58 17.04 11.28
N GLU A 365 -15.51 16.27 10.72
CA GLU A 365 -15.27 15.47 9.51
C GLU A 365 -14.88 16.36 8.33
N ASN A 366 -15.68 17.39 8.05
CA ASN A 366 -15.41 18.36 6.99
C ASN A 366 -14.06 19.05 7.18
N LYS A 367 -13.67 19.34 8.43
CA LYS A 367 -12.39 19.97 8.71
C LYS A 367 -11.21 19.05 8.50
N ILE A 368 -11.32 17.78 8.93
CA ILE A 368 -10.31 16.76 8.65
C ILE A 368 -10.15 16.61 7.14
N ILE A 369 -11.27 16.52 6.42
CA ILE A 369 -11.29 16.44 4.97
C ILE A 369 -10.57 17.66 4.39
N GLU A 370 -10.95 18.90 4.73
CA GLU A 370 -10.31 20.14 4.28
C GLU A 370 -8.79 20.15 4.51
N MET A 371 -8.34 19.82 5.73
CA MET A 371 -6.93 19.83 6.11
C MET A 371 -6.08 18.88 5.28
N PHE A 372 -6.64 17.77 4.80
CA PHE A 372 -5.97 16.81 3.94
C PHE A 372 -6.44 16.89 2.49
N ASN A 373 -7.30 17.87 2.18
CA ASN A 373 -7.88 18.14 0.87
C ASN A 373 -7.21 19.29 0.11
N ASP A 374 -6.25 20.04 0.65
CA ASP A 374 -5.60 21.13 -0.09
C ASP A 374 -5.04 20.61 -1.44
N GLY A 375 -5.79 20.87 -2.53
CA GLY A 375 -5.56 20.31 -3.87
C GLY A 375 -6.51 19.20 -4.35
N TYR A 376 -7.65 18.94 -3.70
CA TYR A 376 -8.69 18.00 -4.18
C TYR A 376 -9.47 18.55 -5.38
N ILE A 377 -8.75 18.69 -6.49
CA ILE A 377 -9.32 18.66 -7.82
C ILE A 377 -8.75 17.41 -8.51
N GLU A 378 -9.70 16.57 -8.91
CA GLU A 378 -9.62 15.39 -9.78
C GLU A 378 -8.71 14.21 -9.38
N ALA A 379 -9.37 13.19 -8.82
CA ALA A 379 -8.97 11.78 -8.91
C ALA A 379 -8.96 11.22 -10.36
N ASN A 380 -8.97 12.09 -11.38
CA ASN A 380 -8.83 11.74 -12.79
C ASN A 380 -7.39 11.81 -13.31
N ASN A 381 -6.43 12.28 -12.52
CA ASN A 381 -5.04 12.23 -12.96
C ASN A 381 -4.46 10.84 -12.77
N ASP A 382 -4.11 10.19 -13.88
CA ASP A 382 -3.36 8.92 -13.95
C ASP A 382 -1.93 9.02 -13.38
N ASN A 383 -1.55 10.15 -12.78
CA ASN A 383 -0.19 10.55 -12.42
C ASN A 383 0.05 10.57 -10.90
N ILE A 384 -0.68 9.78 -10.12
CA ILE A 384 -0.47 9.73 -8.67
C ILE A 384 0.53 8.62 -8.35
N ILE A 385 1.61 8.98 -7.67
CA ILE A 385 2.51 8.04 -7.01
C ILE A 385 1.97 7.80 -5.59
N THR A 386 1.77 6.55 -5.19
CA THR A 386 1.27 6.20 -3.84
C THR A 386 2.37 5.71 -2.92
N ASN A 387 3.42 5.09 -3.48
CA ASN A 387 4.45 4.41 -2.72
C ASN A 387 5.64 5.33 -2.38
N ILE A 388 6.04 5.34 -1.11
CA ILE A 388 7.25 6.02 -0.61
C ILE A 388 8.49 5.52 -1.37
N ARG A 389 8.57 4.22 -1.68
CA ARG A 389 9.68 3.65 -2.47
C ARG A 389 9.81 4.36 -3.82
N HIS A 390 8.71 4.51 -4.54
CA HIS A 390 8.68 5.20 -5.84
C HIS A 390 9.09 6.66 -5.69
N ARG A 391 8.59 7.37 -4.65
CA ARG A 391 8.98 8.76 -4.37
C ARG A 391 10.49 8.89 -4.12
N ASP A 392 11.07 7.99 -3.34
CA ASP A 392 12.49 8.03 -3.00
C ASP A 392 13.35 7.78 -4.25
N ILE A 393 12.93 6.85 -5.11
CA ILE A 393 13.57 6.59 -6.41
C ILE A 393 13.47 7.82 -7.32
N ILE A 394 12.28 8.41 -7.45
CA ILE A 394 12.05 9.64 -8.23
C ILE A 394 12.93 10.78 -7.71
N ASN A 395 13.03 10.97 -6.40
CA ASN A 395 13.87 12.01 -5.80
C ASN A 395 15.37 11.78 -6.05
N LYS A 396 15.83 10.52 -6.09
CA LYS A 396 17.21 10.21 -6.50
C LYS A 396 17.44 10.54 -7.97
N ALA A 397 16.50 10.18 -8.85
CA ALA A 397 16.57 10.50 -10.27
C ALA A 397 16.54 12.01 -10.52
N ILE A 398 15.70 12.76 -9.80
CA ILE A 398 15.67 14.23 -9.82
C ILE A 398 17.05 14.81 -9.50
N LYS A 399 17.69 14.35 -8.41
CA LYS A 399 19.02 14.84 -8.03
C LYS A 399 20.07 14.57 -9.10
N SER A 400 20.06 13.37 -9.68
CA SER A 400 20.99 12.98 -10.75
C SER A 400 20.77 13.83 -12.00
N LEU A 401 19.51 14.03 -12.40
CA LEU A 401 19.17 14.86 -13.55
C LEU A 401 19.49 16.33 -13.31
N GLU A 402 19.24 16.88 -12.11
CA GLU A 402 19.63 18.24 -11.74
C GLU A 402 21.14 18.46 -11.83
N SER A 403 21.94 17.48 -11.37
CA SER A 403 23.40 17.49 -11.48
C SER A 403 23.83 17.55 -12.95
N SER A 404 23.32 16.64 -13.79
CA SER A 404 23.61 16.60 -15.23
C SER A 404 23.26 17.91 -15.95
N LEU A 405 22.06 18.46 -15.69
CA LEU A 405 21.62 19.72 -16.31
C LEU A 405 22.44 20.92 -15.84
N HIS A 406 22.86 20.94 -14.58
CA HIS A 406 23.75 21.98 -14.07
C HIS A 406 25.12 21.93 -14.75
N ASP A 407 25.69 20.74 -14.91
CA ASP A 407 26.97 20.55 -15.59
C ASP A 407 26.92 20.96 -17.06
N MET A 408 25.81 20.65 -17.76
CA MET A 408 25.56 21.14 -19.13
C MET A 408 25.55 22.68 -19.18
N GLU A 409 24.87 23.35 -18.24
CA GLU A 409 24.82 24.82 -18.17
C GLU A 409 26.18 25.45 -17.84
N CYS A 410 27.00 24.77 -17.04
CA CYS A 410 28.35 25.20 -16.70
C CYS A 410 29.38 24.92 -17.80
N GLY A 411 28.98 24.29 -18.92
CA GLY A 411 29.89 23.95 -20.02
C GLY A 411 30.90 22.86 -19.64
N VAL A 412 30.52 21.97 -18.72
CA VAL A 412 31.33 20.79 -18.36
C VAL A 412 31.39 19.84 -19.57
N PRO A 413 32.52 19.13 -19.79
CA PRO A 413 32.63 18.17 -20.89
C PRO A 413 31.50 17.13 -20.90
N ILE A 414 31.10 16.73 -22.11
CA ILE A 414 29.98 15.83 -22.37
C ILE A 414 30.08 14.48 -21.65
N ASP A 415 31.29 13.94 -21.55
CA ASP A 415 31.56 12.67 -20.87
C ASP A 415 31.24 12.71 -19.36
N CYS A 416 31.25 13.90 -18.75
CA CYS A 416 30.98 14.04 -17.32
C CYS A 416 29.48 14.04 -17.03
N PHE A 417 28.71 14.85 -17.77
CA PHE A 417 27.27 14.96 -17.50
C PHE A 417 26.46 13.77 -18.03
N GLU A 418 27.01 13.02 -19.00
CA GLU A 418 26.42 11.78 -19.53
C GLU A 418 26.23 10.72 -18.43
N VAL A 419 27.20 10.61 -17.51
CA VAL A 419 27.15 9.66 -16.39
C VAL A 419 25.93 9.91 -15.50
N ASP A 420 25.70 11.17 -15.13
CA ASP A 420 24.57 11.56 -14.28
C ASP A 420 23.23 11.43 -15.01
N LEU A 421 23.20 11.66 -16.33
CA LEU A 421 22.02 11.42 -17.16
C LEU A 421 21.68 9.93 -17.25
N ARG A 422 22.69 9.08 -17.45
CA ARG A 422 22.55 7.61 -17.48
C ARG A 422 22.08 7.09 -16.14
N ASN A 423 22.67 7.58 -15.05
CA ASN A 423 22.26 7.22 -13.71
C ASN A 423 20.80 7.61 -13.41
N ALA A 424 20.35 8.78 -13.87
CA ALA A 424 18.93 9.17 -13.75
C ALA A 424 18.00 8.18 -14.48
N TRP A 425 18.39 7.76 -15.69
CA TRP A 425 17.67 6.74 -16.45
C TRP A 425 17.65 5.41 -15.68
N GLU A 426 18.80 4.87 -15.27
CA GLU A 426 18.92 3.59 -14.54
C GLU A 426 18.08 3.57 -13.25
N ILE A 427 18.15 4.61 -12.43
CA ILE A 427 17.39 4.75 -11.19
C ILE A 427 15.89 4.65 -11.44
N LEU A 428 15.35 5.30 -12.48
CA LEU A 428 13.92 5.22 -12.78
C LEU A 428 13.45 3.80 -13.14
N GLY A 429 14.36 2.95 -13.64
CA GLY A 429 14.07 1.56 -13.97
C GLY A 429 13.81 0.68 -12.75
N GLU A 430 14.26 1.11 -11.57
CA GLU A 430 14.00 0.41 -10.31
C GLU A 430 12.50 0.41 -9.95
N ILE A 431 11.72 1.35 -10.49
CA ILE A 431 10.27 1.44 -10.25
C ILE A 431 9.54 0.29 -10.94
N THR A 432 9.85 0.04 -12.22
CA THR A 432 9.24 -1.04 -13.02
C THR A 432 9.94 -2.39 -12.78
N GLY A 433 11.13 -2.38 -12.19
CA GLY A 433 11.92 -3.58 -11.92
C GLY A 433 12.86 -3.97 -13.06
N GLU A 434 13.14 -3.07 -14.00
CA GLU A 434 14.06 -3.32 -15.13
C GLU A 434 15.53 -3.30 -14.70
N THR A 435 15.87 -2.56 -13.65
CA THR A 435 17.24 -2.35 -13.15
C THR A 435 17.40 -2.69 -11.67
N VAL A 436 16.46 -3.48 -11.11
CA VAL A 436 16.38 -3.72 -9.67
C VAL A 436 17.20 -4.93 -9.22
N ASP A 437 17.82 -4.84 -8.04
CA ASP A 437 18.56 -5.94 -7.42
C ASP A 437 17.63 -7.03 -6.86
N ASP A 438 18.12 -8.27 -6.85
CA ASP A 438 17.40 -9.45 -6.32
C ASP A 438 16.99 -9.30 -4.85
N ASP A 439 17.81 -8.64 -4.03
CA ASP A 439 17.51 -8.42 -2.61
C ASP A 439 16.30 -7.50 -2.40
N VAL A 440 16.14 -6.48 -3.25
CA VAL A 440 14.99 -5.57 -3.20
C VAL A 440 13.72 -6.32 -3.63
N LEU A 441 13.82 -7.15 -4.67
CA LEU A 441 12.72 -8.02 -5.10
C LEU A 441 12.29 -8.95 -3.96
N ASN A 442 13.24 -9.62 -3.31
CA ASN A 442 12.95 -10.53 -2.20
C ASN A 442 12.25 -9.81 -1.05
N LYS A 443 12.68 -8.59 -0.70
CA LYS A 443 12.04 -7.79 0.33
C LYS A 443 10.59 -7.43 -0.03
N ILE A 444 10.34 -6.96 -1.25
CA ILE A 444 8.99 -6.60 -1.71
C ILE A 444 8.06 -7.81 -1.66
N PHE A 445 8.50 -8.97 -2.19
CA PHE A 445 7.67 -10.17 -2.21
C PHE A 445 7.49 -10.81 -0.83
N SER A 446 8.40 -10.58 0.12
CA SER A 446 8.24 -11.06 1.50
C SER A 446 7.06 -10.42 2.26
N ASP A 447 6.62 -9.22 1.84
CA ASP A 447 5.46 -8.53 2.43
C ASP A 447 4.11 -9.06 1.89
N PHE A 448 4.12 -9.97 0.91
CA PHE A 448 2.92 -10.62 0.39
C PHE A 448 2.47 -11.77 1.28
N CYS A 449 1.18 -12.10 1.21
CA CYS A 449 0.67 -13.32 1.82
C CYS A 449 1.17 -14.57 1.06
N ILE A 450 1.31 -15.68 1.78
CA ILE A 450 1.51 -17.01 1.17
C ILE A 450 0.28 -17.33 0.28
N GLY A 451 0.51 -17.83 -0.93
CA GLY A 451 -0.55 -18.17 -1.89
C GLY A 451 -0.93 -17.07 -2.88
N LYS A 452 -0.20 -15.96 -2.86
CA LYS A 452 -0.16 -14.96 -3.93
C LYS A 452 1.25 -14.72 -4.42
#